data_AF-A0A836TW01-F1
#
_entry.id   AF-A0A836TW01-F1
#
_cell.length_a   1.000
_cell.length_b   1.000
_cell.length_c   1.000
_cell.angle_alpha   90.00
_cell.angle_beta   90.00
_cell.angle_gamma   90.00
#
_symmetry.space_group_name_H-M   'P 1'
#
loop_
_entity.id
_entity.type
_entity.pdbx_description
1 polymer ?
#
loop_
_entity_poly.entity_id
_entity_poly.type
_entity_poly.pdbx_seq_one_letter_code
_entity_poly.pdbx_strand_id
1 'polypeptide(L)'
;MLTRLELEGYLEGGTPFYSAYKFKPLVDMEQVLARVEGERRQFLRALFDFAKKGRVWFQLDPAQAVASVGGDRERIIRALDWLAEQELLEVQAGGVRNRYHRLRQAENPQALAEELHAYNLQRENAEVGRLQQVLDLFSLDDCRAASLAAHFGEILAEPCGQCSGCLGHTVPLPPRDAESIPEELGDRIQPTIAAADVLNTPRALARFLCGLSSPRLGRARIGKDPFFGTLAGVPFPTVLTWAEKHLISES
;
A
#
# COMPACT_ATOMS: atom_id res chain seq x y z
N MET A 1 5.89 4.80 -5.38
CA MET A 1 5.44 6.04 -6.05
C MET A 1 5.92 7.29 -5.30
N LEU A 2 5.58 7.50 -4.02
CA LEU A 2 6.03 8.69 -3.26
C LEU A 2 7.56 8.85 -3.22
N THR A 3 8.30 7.76 -2.98
CA THR A 3 9.78 7.76 -3.02
C THR A 3 10.34 8.21 -4.37
N ARG A 4 9.65 7.90 -5.48
CA ARG A 4 10.12 8.30 -6.81
C ARG A 4 9.91 9.80 -7.03
N LEU A 5 8.73 10.30 -6.66
CA LEU A 5 8.46 11.74 -6.65
C LEU A 5 9.45 12.51 -5.78
N GLU A 6 9.93 11.90 -4.69
CA GLU A 6 10.99 12.46 -3.85
C GLU A 6 12.36 12.44 -4.54
N LEU A 7 12.77 11.31 -5.14
CA LEU A 7 14.01 11.21 -5.92
C LEU A 7 14.04 12.17 -7.13
N GLU A 8 12.88 12.47 -7.72
CA GLU A 8 12.72 13.42 -8.83
C GLU A 8 12.51 14.87 -8.36
N GLY A 9 12.59 15.13 -7.05
CA GLY A 9 12.52 16.47 -6.47
C GLY A 9 11.13 17.13 -6.51
N TYR A 10 10.05 16.35 -6.67
CA TYR A 10 8.68 16.86 -6.53
C TYR A 10 8.24 16.97 -5.07
N LEU A 11 8.69 16.04 -4.24
CA LEU A 11 8.34 15.94 -2.83
C LEU A 11 9.60 15.84 -1.98
N GLU A 12 9.49 16.19 -0.71
CA GLU A 12 10.49 15.94 0.31
C GLU A 12 9.83 15.30 1.52
N GLY A 13 10.34 14.15 1.95
CA GLY A 13 9.91 13.46 3.15
C GLY A 13 10.30 14.25 4.40
N GLY A 14 9.30 14.59 5.21
CA GLY A 14 9.51 15.15 6.54
C GLY A 14 9.51 14.08 7.62
N THR A 15 9.75 14.49 8.87
CA THR A 15 9.67 13.60 10.03
C THR A 15 8.23 13.08 10.20
N PRO A 16 8.03 11.75 10.31
CA PRO A 16 6.74 11.18 10.63
C PRO A 16 6.20 11.72 11.96
N PHE A 17 4.88 11.88 12.06
CA PHE A 17 4.24 12.39 13.25
C PHE A 17 2.95 11.61 13.56
N TYR A 18 2.58 11.54 14.84
CA TYR A 18 1.32 10.95 15.24
C TYR A 18 0.16 11.94 15.04
N SER A 19 -0.85 11.54 14.27
CA SER A 19 -2.04 12.37 14.06
C SER A 19 -3.12 12.17 15.12
N ALA A 20 -3.03 11.10 15.91
CA ALA A 20 -4.02 10.79 16.93
C ALA A 20 -3.34 10.50 18.26
N TYR A 21 -3.84 11.12 19.31
CA TYR A 21 -3.46 10.82 20.68
C TYR A 21 -4.69 10.28 21.39
N LYS A 22 -4.50 9.22 22.16
CA LYS A 22 -5.50 8.71 23.09
C LYS A 22 -4.98 8.91 24.48
N PHE A 23 -5.84 9.32 25.40
CA PHE A 23 -5.49 9.36 26.80
C PHE A 23 -6.57 8.72 27.67
N LYS A 24 -6.15 8.13 28.78
CA LYS A 24 -7.02 7.52 29.78
C LYS A 24 -6.76 8.24 31.11
N PRO A 25 -7.72 9.02 31.63
CA PRO A 25 -7.59 9.63 32.95
C PRO A 25 -7.44 8.55 34.04
N LEU A 26 -6.45 8.72 34.92
CA LEU A 26 -6.26 7.85 36.10
C LEU A 26 -6.95 8.43 37.34
N VAL A 27 -7.16 9.74 37.34
CA VAL A 27 -7.89 10.49 38.36
C VAL A 27 -9.03 11.29 37.71
N ASP A 28 -9.91 11.85 38.52
CA ASP A 28 -10.95 12.75 38.04
C ASP A 28 -10.33 13.99 37.37
N MET A 29 -10.88 14.40 36.23
CA MET A 29 -10.44 15.56 35.46
C MET A 29 -10.49 16.86 36.28
N GLU A 30 -11.47 17.00 37.19
CA GLU A 30 -11.53 18.17 38.08
C GLU A 30 -10.36 18.18 39.08
N GLN A 31 -9.88 17.00 39.51
CA GLN A 31 -8.69 16.90 40.36
C GLN A 31 -7.43 17.26 39.59
N VAL A 32 -7.36 16.93 38.29
CA VAL A 32 -6.27 17.39 37.41
C VAL A 32 -6.28 18.92 37.31
N LEU A 33 -7.45 19.51 37.05
CA LEU A 33 -7.61 20.96 36.92
C LEU A 33 -7.35 21.72 38.24
N ALA A 34 -7.53 21.07 39.39
CA ALA A 34 -7.22 21.66 40.69
C ALA A 34 -5.70 21.80 40.96
N ARG A 35 -4.86 21.00 40.28
CA ARG A 35 -3.38 21.05 40.44
C ARG A 35 -2.69 22.12 39.60
N VAL A 36 -3.43 22.80 38.72
CA VAL A 36 -2.91 23.85 37.84
C VAL A 36 -3.71 25.13 38.02
N GLU A 37 -3.01 26.26 37.90
CA GLU A 37 -3.60 27.59 38.09
C GLU A 37 -3.45 28.47 36.84
N GLY A 38 -4.28 29.53 36.78
CA GLY A 38 -4.21 30.55 35.74
C GLY A 38 -4.46 30.03 34.32
N GLU A 39 -3.67 30.52 33.37
CA GLU A 39 -3.79 30.23 31.93
C GLU A 39 -3.68 28.72 31.64
N ARG A 40 -2.84 27.99 32.38
CA ARG A 40 -2.65 26.54 32.18
C ARG A 40 -3.91 25.74 32.47
N ARG A 41 -4.65 26.13 33.52
CA ARG A 41 -5.92 25.49 33.87
C ARG A 41 -6.97 25.70 32.78
N GLN A 42 -7.07 26.91 32.26
CA GLN A 42 -8.00 27.24 31.18
C GLN A 42 -7.68 26.44 29.90
N PHE A 43 -6.38 26.34 29.56
CA PHE A 43 -5.91 25.56 28.43
C PHE A 43 -6.23 24.06 28.57
N LEU A 44 -5.92 23.44 29.71
CA LEU A 44 -6.21 22.02 29.93
C LEU A 44 -7.71 21.73 29.92
N ARG A 45 -8.52 22.61 30.51
CA ARG A 45 -9.98 22.48 30.48
C ARG A 45 -10.51 22.48 29.05
N ALA A 46 -10.12 23.47 28.25
CA ALA A 46 -10.51 23.54 26.84
C ALA A 46 -10.04 22.31 26.04
N LEU A 47 -8.84 21.80 26.33
CA LEU A 47 -8.30 20.60 25.68
C LEU A 47 -9.14 19.34 26.00
N PHE A 48 -9.52 19.16 27.26
CA PHE A 48 -10.33 18.02 27.69
C PHE A 48 -11.77 18.11 27.22
N ASP A 49 -12.32 19.31 27.13
CA ASP A 49 -13.65 19.56 26.58
C ASP A 49 -13.68 19.31 25.06
N PHE A 50 -12.58 19.58 24.36
CA PHE A 50 -12.43 19.27 22.94
C PHE A 50 -12.22 17.77 22.67
N ALA A 51 -11.63 17.03 23.61
CA ALA A 51 -11.34 15.61 23.43
C ALA A 51 -12.63 14.78 23.27
N LYS A 52 -12.63 13.88 22.28
CA LYS A 52 -13.75 12.95 22.05
C LYS A 52 -13.75 11.88 23.13
N LYS A 53 -14.71 11.99 24.06
CA LYS A 53 -14.84 11.09 25.21
C LYS A 53 -15.27 9.70 24.78
N GLY A 54 -14.47 8.69 25.12
CA GLY A 54 -14.85 7.27 25.06
C GLY A 54 -15.09 6.71 26.47
N ARG A 55 -15.42 5.42 26.57
CA ARG A 55 -15.71 4.77 27.87
C ARG A 55 -14.50 4.69 28.80
N VAL A 56 -13.31 4.51 28.24
CA VAL A 56 -12.03 4.40 28.98
C VAL A 56 -10.98 5.33 28.36
N TRP A 57 -10.90 5.35 27.03
CA TRP A 57 -9.96 6.17 26.28
C TRP A 57 -10.66 7.35 25.63
N PHE A 58 -10.05 8.52 25.79
CA PHE A 58 -10.44 9.79 25.20
C PHE A 58 -9.53 10.02 23.99
N GLN A 59 -10.08 10.53 22.90
CA GLN A 59 -9.34 10.72 21.66
C GLN A 59 -9.17 12.19 21.34
N LEU A 60 -7.96 12.54 20.89
CA LEU A 60 -7.57 13.89 20.56
C LEU A 60 -6.80 13.88 19.23
N ASP A 61 -7.21 14.73 18.30
CA ASP A 61 -6.40 15.09 17.13
C ASP A 61 -5.71 16.42 17.45
N PRO A 62 -4.38 16.45 17.65
CA PRO A 62 -3.67 17.68 18.01
C PRO A 62 -3.83 18.79 16.96
N ALA A 63 -3.99 18.46 15.68
CA ALA A 63 -4.15 19.47 14.64
C ALA A 63 -5.52 20.16 14.75
N GLN A 64 -6.57 19.40 15.03
CA GLN A 64 -7.90 19.98 15.26
C GLN A 64 -7.96 20.72 16.61
N ALA A 65 -7.31 20.18 17.64
CA ALA A 65 -7.24 20.82 18.94
C ALA A 65 -6.51 22.16 18.89
N VAL A 66 -5.43 22.29 18.12
CA VAL A 66 -4.78 23.60 17.85
C VAL A 66 -5.76 24.59 17.22
N ALA A 67 -6.57 24.16 16.26
CA ALA A 67 -7.54 25.04 15.59
C ALA A 67 -8.66 25.53 16.51
N SER A 68 -9.05 24.75 17.53
CA SER A 68 -10.15 25.10 18.45
C SER A 68 -9.69 25.73 19.76
N VAL A 69 -8.60 25.23 20.36
CA VAL A 69 -8.11 25.66 21.67
C VAL A 69 -7.02 26.74 21.54
N GLY A 70 -6.38 26.83 20.37
CA GLY A 70 -5.24 27.71 20.14
C GLY A 70 -3.92 27.14 20.67
N GLY A 71 -2.81 27.79 20.32
CA GLY A 71 -1.45 27.37 20.63
C GLY A 71 -0.79 26.56 19.50
N ASP A 72 0.28 25.84 19.82
CA ASP A 72 0.97 24.97 18.88
C ASP A 72 0.79 23.49 19.25
N ARG A 73 1.07 22.61 18.27
CA ARG A 73 0.97 21.15 18.45
C ARG A 73 1.89 20.65 19.56
N GLU A 74 3.07 21.26 19.72
CA GLU A 74 4.04 20.85 20.73
C GLU A 74 3.57 21.16 22.15
N ARG A 75 2.82 22.25 22.37
CA ARG A 75 2.22 22.63 23.65
C ARG A 75 1.19 21.59 24.07
N ILE A 76 0.36 21.11 23.14
CA ILE A 76 -0.62 20.04 23.41
C ILE A 76 0.09 18.74 23.79
N ILE A 77 1.11 18.35 23.01
CA ILE A 77 1.85 17.12 23.26
C ILE A 77 2.58 17.19 24.60
N ARG A 78 3.32 18.28 24.86
CA ARG A 78 3.98 18.53 26.15
C ARG A 78 3.00 18.51 27.32
N ALA A 79 1.79 19.03 27.14
CA ALA A 79 0.78 19.00 28.19
C ALA A 79 0.31 17.56 28.49
N LEU A 80 0.09 16.74 27.46
CA LEU A 80 -0.27 15.32 27.63
C LEU A 80 0.88 14.53 28.25
N ASP A 81 2.11 14.74 27.79
CA ASP A 81 3.29 14.05 28.32
C ASP A 81 3.53 14.44 29.79
N TRP A 82 3.42 15.73 30.13
CA TRP A 82 3.53 16.19 31.52
C TRP A 82 2.48 15.55 32.42
N LEU A 83 1.22 15.48 31.98
CA LEU A 83 0.16 14.83 32.76
C LEU A 83 0.41 13.31 32.92
N ALA A 84 1.04 12.68 31.94
CA ALA A 84 1.44 11.28 32.03
C ALA A 84 2.59 11.06 33.02
N GLU A 85 3.60 11.94 33.01
CA GLU A 85 4.71 11.93 33.97
C GLU A 85 4.24 12.13 35.41
N GLN A 86 3.16 12.89 35.61
CA GLN A 86 2.53 13.08 36.93
C GLN A 86 1.59 11.93 37.32
N GLU A 87 1.54 10.84 36.54
CA GLU A 87 0.65 9.69 36.73
C GLU A 87 -0.85 10.08 36.79
N LEU A 88 -1.23 11.20 36.16
CA LEU A 88 -2.61 11.68 36.13
C LEU A 88 -3.41 11.07 34.98
N LEU A 89 -2.71 10.64 33.93
CA LEU A 89 -3.29 9.97 32.78
C LEU A 89 -2.29 9.01 32.13
N GLU A 90 -2.81 8.04 31.37
CA GLU A 90 -2.00 7.26 30.43
C GLU A 90 -2.16 7.85 29.02
N VAL A 91 -1.06 8.01 28.26
CA VAL A 91 -1.09 8.48 26.86
C VAL A 91 -0.68 7.37 25.90
N GLN A 92 -1.41 7.25 24.79
CA GLN A 92 -1.03 6.43 23.65
C GLN A 92 -1.05 7.26 22.38
N ALA A 93 0.10 7.37 21.72
CA ALA A 93 0.19 7.97 20.39
C ALA A 93 -0.15 6.94 19.31
N GLY A 94 -0.85 7.38 18.26
CA GLY A 94 -1.27 6.51 17.17
C GLY A 94 -1.52 7.29 15.88
N GLY A 95 -1.80 6.54 14.81
CA GLY A 95 -2.00 7.14 13.48
C GLY A 95 -0.74 7.84 12.99
N VAL A 96 0.37 7.11 12.86
CA VAL A 96 1.58 7.63 12.21
C VAL A 96 1.21 8.17 10.83
N ARG A 97 1.56 9.42 10.58
CA ARG A 97 1.46 10.06 9.28
C ARG A 97 2.83 10.51 8.83
N ASN A 98 3.15 10.22 7.57
CA ASN A 98 4.33 10.72 6.92
C ASN A 98 4.05 12.13 6.41
N ARG A 99 4.87 13.09 6.85
CA ARG A 99 4.81 14.46 6.33
C ARG A 99 5.53 14.49 4.99
N TYR A 100 4.94 15.20 4.02
CA TYR A 100 5.61 15.52 2.77
C TYR A 100 5.48 17.00 2.49
N HIS A 101 6.60 17.62 2.11
CA HIS A 101 6.64 18.96 1.56
C HIS A 101 6.61 18.88 0.04
N ARG A 102 5.79 19.70 -0.60
CA ARG A 102 5.78 19.79 -2.06
C ARG A 102 6.84 20.80 -2.47
N LEU A 103 7.91 20.34 -3.12
CA LEU A 103 9.00 21.19 -3.58
C LEU A 103 8.68 21.82 -4.94
N ARG A 104 8.07 21.04 -5.83
CA ARG A 104 7.72 21.45 -7.19
C ARG A 104 6.35 20.93 -7.57
N GLN A 105 5.61 21.73 -8.34
CA GLN A 105 4.42 21.27 -9.03
C GLN A 105 4.79 20.83 -10.45
N ALA A 106 4.29 19.67 -10.88
CA ALA A 106 4.44 19.26 -12.26
C ALA A 106 3.68 20.21 -13.18
N GLU A 107 4.36 20.72 -14.21
CA GLU A 107 3.76 21.56 -15.25
C GLU A 107 2.65 20.80 -15.98
N ASN A 108 2.89 19.53 -16.25
CA ASN A 108 1.91 18.60 -16.79
C ASN A 108 1.76 17.37 -15.87
N PRO A 109 0.74 17.35 -14.99
CA PRO A 109 0.47 16.21 -14.11
C PRO A 109 0.16 14.92 -14.86
N GLN A 110 -0.42 15.00 -16.06
CA GLN A 110 -0.78 13.84 -16.87
C GLN A 110 0.48 13.16 -17.42
N ALA A 111 1.40 13.94 -17.99
CA ALA A 111 2.68 13.41 -18.47
C ALA A 111 3.49 12.74 -17.34
N LEU A 112 3.53 13.35 -16.15
CA LEU A 112 4.19 12.75 -14.99
C LEU A 112 3.50 11.44 -14.55
N ALA A 113 2.17 11.38 -14.60
CA ALA A 113 1.45 10.16 -14.29
C ALA A 113 1.76 9.03 -15.28
N GLU A 114 1.90 9.35 -16.57
CA GLU A 114 2.29 8.42 -17.62
C GLU A 114 3.73 7.92 -17.44
N GLU A 115 4.67 8.79 -17.10
CA GLU A 115 6.05 8.41 -16.78
C GLU A 115 6.11 7.46 -15.58
N LEU A 116 5.44 7.82 -14.49
CA LEU A 116 5.36 6.97 -13.30
C LEU A 116 4.68 5.63 -13.62
N HIS A 117 3.67 5.62 -14.49
CA HIS A 117 3.02 4.40 -14.92
C HIS A 117 3.99 3.50 -15.71
N ALA A 118 4.67 4.05 -16.72
CA ALA A 118 5.65 3.33 -17.53
C ALA A 118 6.79 2.75 -16.68
N TYR A 119 7.31 3.53 -15.73
CA TYR A 119 8.31 3.07 -14.78
C TYR A 119 7.83 1.89 -13.93
N ASN A 120 6.60 1.95 -13.39
CA ASN A 120 6.06 0.84 -12.60
C ASN A 120 5.84 -0.42 -13.47
N LEU A 121 5.44 -0.25 -14.73
CA LEU A 121 5.27 -1.37 -15.66
C LEU A 121 6.62 -2.03 -15.99
N GLN A 122 7.66 -1.23 -16.22
CA GLN A 122 9.01 -1.75 -16.43
C GLN A 122 9.51 -2.53 -15.21
N ARG A 123 9.27 -2.02 -14.00
CA ARG A 123 9.61 -2.73 -12.77
C ARG A 123 8.84 -4.02 -12.60
N GLU A 124 7.53 -4.00 -12.85
CA GLU A 124 6.70 -5.20 -12.81
C GLU A 124 7.25 -6.28 -13.73
N ASN A 125 7.57 -5.92 -14.98
CA ASN A 125 8.16 -6.85 -15.95
C ASN A 125 9.54 -7.37 -15.48
N ALA A 126 10.38 -6.51 -14.89
CA ALA A 126 11.68 -6.92 -14.37
C ALA A 126 11.54 -7.90 -13.19
N GLU A 127 10.61 -7.67 -12.25
CA GLU A 127 10.38 -8.59 -11.14
C GLU A 127 9.79 -9.93 -11.61
N VAL A 128 8.85 -9.92 -12.56
CA VAL A 128 8.33 -11.14 -13.18
C VAL A 128 9.47 -11.90 -13.89
N GLY A 129 10.33 -11.20 -14.62
CA GLY A 129 11.51 -11.79 -15.25
C GLY A 129 12.49 -12.41 -14.24
N ARG A 130 12.70 -11.78 -13.08
CA ARG A 130 13.52 -12.35 -12.01
C ARG A 130 12.91 -13.62 -11.42
N LEU A 131 11.59 -13.66 -11.23
CA LEU A 131 10.91 -14.88 -10.80
C LEU A 131 11.09 -16.01 -11.82
N GLN A 132 11.03 -15.69 -13.11
CA GLN A 132 11.28 -16.67 -14.17
C GLN A 132 12.72 -17.19 -14.12
N GLN A 133 13.72 -16.33 -13.92
CA GLN A 133 15.12 -16.74 -13.77
C GLN A 133 15.32 -17.76 -12.63
N VAL A 134 14.57 -17.62 -11.52
CA VAL A 134 14.61 -18.59 -10.43
C VAL A 134 14.05 -19.95 -10.87
N LEU A 135 12.93 -19.96 -11.60
CA LEU A 135 12.33 -21.20 -12.13
C LEU A 135 13.25 -21.89 -13.15
N ASP A 136 13.87 -21.09 -14.02
CA ASP A 136 14.81 -21.58 -15.03
C ASP A 136 16.04 -22.19 -14.36
N LEU A 137 16.57 -21.57 -13.30
CA LEU A 137 17.67 -22.11 -12.51
C LEU A 137 17.34 -23.48 -11.89
N PHE A 138 16.11 -23.67 -11.37
CA PHE A 138 15.69 -24.95 -10.81
C PHE A 138 15.48 -26.04 -11.86
N SER A 139 15.19 -25.66 -13.11
CA SER A 139 15.00 -26.57 -14.23
C SER A 139 16.28 -26.74 -15.07
N LEU A 140 17.38 -26.08 -14.69
CA LEU A 140 18.63 -26.09 -15.45
C LEU A 140 19.32 -27.45 -15.38
N ASP A 141 19.59 -28.03 -16.55
CA ASP A 141 20.32 -29.29 -16.77
C ASP A 141 21.85 -29.14 -16.69
N ASP A 142 22.34 -27.92 -16.42
CA ASP A 142 23.76 -27.58 -16.29
C ASP A 142 24.09 -27.12 -14.86
N CYS A 143 25.35 -26.76 -14.61
CA CYS A 143 25.87 -26.31 -13.33
C CYS A 143 25.13 -25.08 -12.78
N ARG A 144 24.21 -25.31 -11.85
CA ARG A 144 23.44 -24.25 -11.16
C ARG A 144 24.32 -23.28 -10.39
N ALA A 145 25.42 -23.78 -9.80
CA ALA A 145 26.37 -22.92 -9.10
C ALA A 145 27.07 -21.93 -10.05
N ALA A 146 27.42 -22.38 -11.27
CA ALA A 146 27.99 -21.52 -12.29
C ALA A 146 26.96 -20.48 -12.79
N SER A 147 25.71 -20.88 -13.02
CA SER A 147 24.63 -19.97 -13.38
C SER A 147 24.35 -18.92 -12.30
N LEU A 148 24.33 -19.31 -11.02
CA LEU A 148 24.19 -18.40 -9.89
C LEU A 148 25.36 -17.41 -9.79
N ALA A 149 26.59 -17.90 -9.91
CA ALA A 149 27.76 -17.02 -9.89
C ALA A 149 27.69 -15.98 -11.02
N ALA A 150 27.35 -16.41 -12.24
CA ALA A 150 27.20 -15.50 -13.38
C ALA A 150 26.13 -14.43 -13.15
N HIS A 151 25.02 -14.78 -12.49
CA HIS A 151 23.98 -13.82 -12.10
C HIS A 151 24.52 -12.72 -11.17
N PHE A 152 25.46 -13.05 -10.27
CA PHE A 152 26.12 -12.10 -9.38
C PHE A 152 27.40 -11.47 -9.96
N GLY A 153 27.71 -11.73 -11.24
CA GLY A 153 28.88 -11.17 -11.93
C GLY A 153 30.19 -11.93 -11.69
N GLU A 154 30.11 -13.17 -11.19
CA GLU A 154 31.25 -14.06 -10.99
C GLU A 154 31.29 -15.18 -12.05
N ILE A 155 32.47 -15.69 -12.36
CA ILE A 155 32.67 -16.79 -13.31
C ILE A 155 33.39 -17.92 -12.59
N LEU A 156 32.76 -19.10 -12.51
CA LEU A 156 33.44 -20.30 -12.04
C LEU A 156 34.36 -20.84 -13.15
N ALA A 157 35.58 -21.20 -12.77
CA ALA A 157 36.53 -21.83 -13.69
C ALA A 157 36.07 -23.23 -14.13
N GLU A 158 35.41 -23.96 -13.24
CA GLU A 158 34.91 -25.32 -13.49
C GLU A 158 33.50 -25.51 -12.90
N PRO A 159 32.68 -26.43 -13.44
CA PRO A 159 31.42 -26.84 -12.83
C PRO A 159 31.61 -27.32 -11.38
N CYS A 160 30.64 -27.10 -10.50
CA CYS A 160 30.78 -27.44 -9.09
C CYS A 160 30.78 -28.95 -8.79
N GLY A 161 30.35 -29.79 -9.75
CA GLY A 161 30.33 -31.26 -9.64
C GLY A 161 29.34 -31.84 -8.62
N GLN A 162 28.61 -31.01 -7.87
CA GLN A 162 27.77 -31.44 -6.75
C GLN A 162 26.31 -30.99 -6.84
N CYS A 163 25.98 -30.04 -7.73
CA CYS A 163 24.59 -29.62 -7.90
C CYS A 163 23.80 -30.64 -8.73
N SER A 164 22.47 -30.63 -8.60
CA SER A 164 21.62 -31.59 -9.30
C SER A 164 21.72 -31.51 -10.83
N GLY A 165 22.05 -30.35 -11.42
CA GLY A 165 22.36 -30.26 -12.85
C GLY A 165 23.64 -31.02 -13.22
N CYS A 166 24.74 -30.80 -12.48
CA CYS A 166 25.98 -31.57 -12.66
C CYS A 166 25.81 -33.09 -12.45
N LEU A 167 24.88 -33.49 -11.57
CA LEU A 167 24.58 -34.89 -11.27
C LEU A 167 23.53 -35.52 -12.20
N GLY A 168 22.93 -34.75 -13.12
CA GLY A 168 21.85 -35.24 -14.00
C GLY A 168 20.55 -35.56 -13.26
N HIS A 169 20.29 -34.92 -12.12
CA HIS A 169 19.09 -35.09 -11.29
C HIS A 169 18.10 -33.94 -11.45
N THR A 170 17.92 -33.44 -12.68
CA THR A 170 16.96 -32.39 -12.97
C THR A 170 15.54 -32.94 -12.96
N VAL A 171 14.64 -32.21 -12.28
CA VAL A 171 13.20 -32.48 -12.31
C VAL A 171 12.54 -31.34 -13.07
N PRO A 172 11.83 -31.62 -14.18
CA PRO A 172 11.12 -30.57 -14.90
C PRO A 172 10.02 -29.99 -14.00
N LEU A 173 9.82 -28.67 -14.08
CA LEU A 173 8.67 -28.04 -13.44
C LEU A 173 7.39 -28.59 -14.07
N PRO A 174 6.39 -29.03 -13.27
CA PRO A 174 5.12 -29.46 -13.82
C PRO A 174 4.48 -28.28 -14.56
N PRO A 175 3.79 -28.54 -15.70
CA PRO A 175 3.05 -27.49 -16.38
C PRO A 175 2.01 -26.91 -15.42
N ARG A 176 1.82 -25.60 -15.49
CA ARG A 176 0.77 -24.94 -14.71
C ARG A 176 -0.59 -25.35 -15.29
N ASP A 177 -1.43 -25.96 -14.45
CA ASP A 177 -2.85 -26.11 -14.77
C ASP A 177 -3.48 -24.72 -14.86
N ALA A 178 -3.92 -24.35 -16.06
CA ALA A 178 -4.58 -23.08 -16.34
C ALA A 178 -6.00 -23.38 -16.80
N GLU A 179 -6.97 -22.78 -16.12
CA GLU A 179 -8.36 -22.80 -16.57
C GLU A 179 -8.50 -22.00 -17.88
N SER A 180 -9.49 -22.37 -18.68
CA SER A 180 -9.86 -21.59 -19.86
C SER A 180 -10.83 -20.48 -19.48
N ILE A 181 -10.81 -19.39 -20.26
CA ILE A 181 -11.82 -18.33 -20.14
C ILE A 181 -13.11 -18.85 -20.80
N PRO A 182 -14.26 -18.88 -20.10
CA PRO A 182 -15.52 -19.31 -20.70
C PRO A 182 -15.93 -18.40 -21.87
N GLU A 183 -16.35 -18.99 -22.99
CA GLU A 183 -16.74 -18.23 -24.19
C GLU A 183 -17.88 -17.24 -23.92
N GLU A 184 -18.88 -17.65 -23.12
CA GLU A 184 -20.03 -16.83 -22.75
C GLU A 184 -19.71 -15.70 -21.75
N LEU A 185 -18.47 -15.61 -21.24
CA LEU A 185 -18.13 -14.62 -20.22
C LEU A 185 -18.31 -13.20 -20.73
N GLY A 186 -17.94 -12.93 -21.99
CA GLY A 186 -18.01 -11.60 -22.59
C GLY A 186 -19.42 -11.01 -22.54
N ASP A 187 -20.40 -11.77 -23.03
CA ASP A 187 -21.80 -11.34 -23.03
C ASP A 187 -22.35 -11.18 -21.61
N ARG A 188 -21.97 -12.08 -20.71
CA ARG A 188 -22.46 -12.11 -19.33
C ARG A 188 -21.93 -10.96 -18.47
N ILE A 189 -20.68 -10.54 -18.68
CA ILE A 189 -20.05 -9.48 -17.89
C ILE A 189 -20.41 -8.08 -18.40
N GLN A 190 -20.95 -7.97 -19.61
CA GLN A 190 -21.23 -6.69 -20.25
C GLN A 190 -22.11 -5.74 -19.41
N PRO A 191 -23.20 -6.21 -18.75
CA PRO A 191 -23.99 -5.36 -17.86
C PRO A 191 -23.16 -4.81 -16.68
N THR A 192 -22.23 -5.60 -16.14
CA THR A 192 -21.35 -5.19 -15.04
C THR A 192 -20.33 -4.15 -15.51
N ILE A 193 -19.76 -4.30 -16.72
CA ILE A 193 -18.86 -3.30 -17.31
C ILE A 193 -19.61 -1.98 -17.53
N ALA A 194 -20.80 -2.03 -18.14
CA ALA A 194 -21.61 -0.86 -18.41
C ALA A 194 -22.08 -0.12 -17.13
N ALA A 195 -22.30 -0.86 -16.04
CA ALA A 195 -22.71 -0.29 -14.76
C ALA A 195 -21.54 0.29 -13.94
N ALA A 196 -20.28 -0.01 -14.30
CA ALA A 196 -19.12 0.32 -13.49
C ALA A 196 -17.96 0.88 -14.33
N ASP A 197 -17.92 2.21 -14.46
CA ASP A 197 -16.86 2.96 -15.16
C ASP A 197 -15.43 2.57 -14.75
N VAL A 198 -15.24 2.05 -13.54
CA VAL A 198 -13.93 1.58 -13.07
C VAL A 198 -13.37 0.40 -13.87
N LEU A 199 -14.23 -0.35 -14.58
CA LEU A 199 -13.87 -1.51 -15.40
C LEU A 199 -13.54 -1.15 -16.85
N ASN A 200 -13.61 0.13 -17.24
CA ASN A 200 -13.41 0.60 -18.61
C ASN A 200 -11.97 0.52 -19.14
N THR A 201 -11.03 -0.02 -18.35
CA THR A 201 -9.66 -0.25 -18.80
C THR A 201 -9.36 -1.74 -18.77
N PRO A 202 -8.66 -2.30 -19.79
CA PRO A 202 -8.38 -3.75 -19.84
C PRO A 202 -7.73 -4.28 -18.57
N ARG A 203 -6.79 -3.50 -18.01
CA ARG A 203 -6.10 -3.86 -16.78
C ARG A 203 -7.01 -3.83 -15.54
N ALA A 204 -7.99 -2.93 -15.46
CA ALA A 204 -8.94 -2.93 -14.35
C ALA A 204 -9.93 -4.10 -14.45
N LEU A 205 -10.42 -4.38 -15.66
CA LEU A 205 -11.27 -5.55 -15.93
C LEU A 205 -10.54 -6.86 -15.60
N ALA A 206 -9.30 -7.02 -16.09
CA ALA A 206 -8.50 -8.21 -15.81
C ALA A 206 -8.23 -8.39 -14.31
N ARG A 207 -7.93 -7.31 -13.59
CA ARG A 207 -7.77 -7.35 -12.13
C ARG A 207 -9.05 -7.77 -11.43
N PHE A 208 -10.19 -7.23 -11.84
CA PHE A 208 -11.49 -7.56 -11.28
C PHE A 208 -11.82 -9.05 -11.48
N LEU A 209 -11.67 -9.55 -12.71
CA LEU A 209 -11.87 -10.97 -13.06
C LEU A 209 -10.90 -11.91 -12.33
N CYS A 210 -9.65 -11.49 -12.11
CA CYS A 210 -8.66 -12.26 -11.35
C CYS A 210 -8.78 -12.09 -9.82
N GLY A 211 -9.74 -11.32 -9.31
CA GLY A 211 -9.93 -11.11 -7.87
C GLY A 211 -8.88 -10.20 -7.22
N LEU A 212 -8.13 -9.43 -8.01
CA LEU A 212 -7.07 -8.54 -7.56
C LEU A 212 -7.61 -7.18 -7.16
N SER A 213 -7.83 -6.98 -5.86
CA SER A 213 -8.32 -5.71 -5.31
C SER A 213 -7.42 -4.52 -5.68
N SER A 214 -8.01 -3.35 -5.86
CA SER A 214 -7.29 -2.08 -6.02
C SER A 214 -8.04 -0.95 -5.31
N PRO A 215 -7.39 0.17 -4.98
CA PRO A 215 -8.08 1.31 -4.36
C PRO A 215 -9.28 1.80 -5.16
N ARG A 216 -9.22 1.74 -6.50
CA ARG A 216 -10.34 2.13 -7.38
C ARG A 216 -11.50 1.12 -7.27
N LEU A 217 -11.21 -0.18 -7.33
CA LEU A 217 -12.24 -1.23 -7.20
C LEU A 217 -12.90 -1.21 -5.80
N GLY A 218 -12.10 -1.02 -4.76
CA GLY A 218 -12.60 -0.92 -3.37
C GLY A 218 -13.52 0.29 -3.15
N ARG A 219 -13.18 1.46 -3.73
CA ARG A 219 -14.03 2.66 -3.68
C ARG A 219 -15.34 2.46 -4.45
N ALA A 220 -15.29 1.76 -5.59
CA ALA A 220 -16.48 1.41 -6.36
C ALA A 220 -17.36 0.34 -5.70
N ARG A 221 -16.88 -0.32 -4.63
CA ARG A 221 -17.59 -1.37 -3.87
C ARG A 221 -18.03 -2.57 -4.72
N ILE A 222 -17.37 -2.82 -5.84
CA ILE A 222 -17.69 -3.92 -6.76
C ILE A 222 -17.05 -5.25 -6.38
N GLY A 223 -16.28 -5.33 -5.29
CA GLY A 223 -15.65 -6.58 -4.85
C GLY A 223 -16.62 -7.68 -4.36
N LYS A 224 -17.93 -7.39 -4.29
CA LYS A 224 -18.98 -8.38 -4.00
C LYS A 224 -19.73 -8.84 -5.26
N ASP A 225 -19.38 -8.30 -6.43
CA ASP A 225 -20.00 -8.67 -7.68
C ASP A 225 -19.68 -10.14 -8.01
N PRO A 226 -20.65 -10.92 -8.56
CA PRO A 226 -20.45 -12.34 -8.88
C PRO A 226 -19.30 -12.62 -9.85
N PHE A 227 -18.90 -11.65 -10.68
CA PHE A 227 -17.79 -11.79 -11.62
C PHE A 227 -16.42 -11.49 -11.00
N PHE A 228 -16.36 -10.99 -9.76
CA PHE A 228 -15.10 -10.72 -9.10
C PHE A 228 -14.37 -12.04 -8.76
N GLY A 229 -13.19 -12.25 -9.34
CA GLY A 229 -12.38 -13.44 -9.08
C GLY A 229 -12.77 -14.70 -9.85
N THR A 230 -13.70 -14.63 -10.81
CA THR A 230 -14.12 -15.80 -11.61
C THR A 230 -13.02 -16.40 -12.47
N LEU A 231 -11.97 -15.65 -12.79
CA LEU A 231 -10.82 -16.10 -13.56
C LEU A 231 -9.54 -16.18 -12.72
N ALA A 232 -9.65 -16.37 -11.40
CA ALA A 232 -8.47 -16.51 -10.52
C ALA A 232 -7.56 -17.70 -10.90
N GLY A 233 -8.12 -18.74 -11.53
CA GLY A 233 -7.38 -19.90 -12.06
C GLY A 233 -6.69 -19.66 -13.41
N VAL A 234 -6.95 -18.53 -14.08
CA VAL A 234 -6.39 -18.20 -15.40
C VAL A 234 -5.16 -17.28 -15.24
N PRO A 235 -4.07 -17.48 -16.01
CA PRO A 235 -2.94 -16.57 -15.99
C PRO A 235 -3.35 -15.13 -16.30
N PHE A 236 -2.94 -14.18 -15.45
CA PHE A 236 -3.27 -12.76 -15.59
C PHE A 236 -2.97 -12.19 -17.00
N PRO A 237 -1.83 -12.50 -17.65
CA PRO A 237 -1.58 -12.02 -19.02
C PRO A 237 -2.64 -12.49 -20.03
N THR A 238 -3.11 -13.73 -19.90
CA THR A 238 -4.17 -14.28 -20.76
C THR A 238 -5.49 -13.53 -20.56
N VAL A 239 -5.86 -13.25 -19.31
CA VAL A 239 -7.06 -12.46 -18.99
C VAL A 239 -6.92 -11.01 -19.46
N LEU A 240 -5.72 -10.42 -19.36
CA LEU A 240 -5.45 -9.07 -19.84
C LEU A 240 -5.62 -8.98 -21.37
N THR A 241 -5.03 -9.90 -22.13
CA THR A 241 -5.21 -9.95 -23.59
C THR A 241 -6.66 -10.19 -23.98
N TRP A 242 -7.39 -11.01 -23.23
CA TRP A 242 -8.84 -11.17 -23.43
C TRP A 242 -9.59 -9.86 -23.21
N ALA A 243 -9.30 -9.15 -22.11
CA ALA A 243 -9.93 -7.88 -21.77
C ALA A 243 -9.60 -6.76 -22.77
N GLU A 244 -8.39 -6.75 -23.33
CA GLU A 244 -7.99 -5.82 -24.39
C GLU A 244 -8.84 -6.03 -25.64
N LYS A 245 -9.02 -7.29 -26.07
CA LYS A 245 -9.86 -7.61 -27.23
C LYS A 245 -11.33 -7.27 -26.99
N HIS A 246 -11.87 -7.64 -25.83
CA HIS A 246 -13.29 -7.45 -25.48
C HIS A 246 -13.68 -5.97 -25.43
N LEU A 247 -12.85 -5.12 -24.83
CA LEU A 247 -13.14 -3.68 -24.74
C LEU A 247 -12.90 -2.92 -26.05
N ILE A 248 -12.00 -3.40 -26.92
CA ILE A 248 -11.77 -2.83 -28.26
C ILE A 248 -12.90 -3.20 -29.23
N SER A 249 -13.47 -4.42 -29.14
CA SER A 249 -14.56 -4.85 -30.03
C SER A 249 -15.88 -4.09 -29.85
N GLU A 250 -16.01 -3.30 -28.78
CA GLU A 250 -17.22 -2.56 -28.43
C GLU A 250 -17.07 -1.03 -28.53
N SER A 251 -15.88 -0.53 -28.93
CA SER A 251 -15.61 0.89 -29.20
C SER A 251 -15.78 1.19 -30.70
#